data_AF-A0A1F8NLH7-F1
#
_entry.id   AF-A0A1F8NLH7-F1
#
_cell.length_a   1.000
_cell.length_b   1.000
_cell.length_c   1.000
_cell.angle_alpha   90.00
_cell.angle_beta   90.00
_cell.angle_gamma   90.00
#
_symmetry.space_group_name_H-M   'P 1'
#
loop_
_entity.id
_entity.type
_entity.pdbx_description
1 polymer ?
#
loop_
_entity_poly.entity_id
_entity_poly.type
_entity_poly.pdbx_seq_one_letter_code
_entity_poly.pdbx_strand_id
1 'polypeptide(L)'
;MTNPITFAFKSKGRLALIKRARSIAKRYSLTPIQMDRALQQFSDVLQRFDCGATLPITAVTLKRHSDTITKYLDKNFEFAVHGFTHVDYSHLAPELQAAHLHLARQVFTQAGINPTGFRSPYLSRESNLNSAIKSAGYSYVSNQPILWDVIVPDALNPFATTGYEQAVAFYNPWRIGERLSLPLLKDQLVEIPVSLPDDEILIDRLGGANDIVKETWLRILSQSYKLGELFTLQLHPERIKLCADGLLAVLSKACALTPKVWCARLDEIATWWKARSEATIEVSTKNDGEYHCIVNGPNGTTVLARAVQVNIPSSPWMNGYRALKATHFNVQSPMRPFIGVSPSTSIELLHFLRQQGFLVEISQESMLYSCFIDQVNYDGSQERAVLDKIEGTGCSLIRLGRWPDGAQSALAVTGDIDALTLWDYGLRLIGK
;
A
#
# COMPACT_ATOMS: atom_id res chain seq x y z
N MET A 1 -4.03 8.81 28.32
CA MET A 1 -2.63 9.12 27.94
C MET A 1 -1.73 7.98 28.39
N THR A 2 -1.51 6.98 27.55
CA THR A 2 -0.55 5.91 27.81
C THR A 2 0.86 6.44 27.54
N ASN A 3 1.57 6.75 28.62
CA ASN A 3 2.92 7.28 28.56
C ASN A 3 3.88 6.21 27.97
N PRO A 4 4.58 6.49 26.86
CA PRO A 4 5.48 5.50 26.21
C PRO A 4 6.64 5.05 27.12
N ILE A 5 6.93 5.82 28.18
CA ILE A 5 7.96 5.49 29.17
C ILE A 5 7.50 4.37 30.11
N THR A 6 6.21 4.32 30.49
CA THR A 6 5.72 3.28 31.43
C THR A 6 5.57 1.89 30.77
N PHE A 7 5.41 1.82 29.44
CA PHE A 7 5.41 0.54 28.72
C PHE A 7 6.83 -0.04 28.53
N ALA A 8 7.84 0.82 28.37
CA ALA A 8 9.24 0.40 28.28
C ALA A 8 9.86 0.01 29.64
N PHE A 9 9.39 0.61 30.74
CA PHE A 9 9.93 0.35 32.09
C PHE A 9 9.47 -0.97 32.70
N LYS A 10 8.28 -1.48 32.34
CA LYS A 10 7.67 -2.63 33.04
C LYS A 10 8.08 -4.02 32.53
N SER A 11 8.78 -4.17 31.40
CA SER A 11 8.93 -5.51 30.78
C SER A 11 10.34 -5.98 30.37
N LYS A 12 11.39 -5.13 30.29
CA LYS A 12 12.66 -5.55 29.60
C LYS A 12 14.00 -5.28 30.31
N GLY A 13 14.00 -4.76 31.54
CA GLY A 13 15.21 -4.58 32.35
C GLY A 13 16.21 -3.52 31.85
N ARG A 14 17.16 -3.12 32.71
CA ARG A 14 18.11 -2.00 32.48
C ARG A 14 18.99 -2.18 31.23
N LEU A 15 19.32 -3.42 30.87
CA LEU A 15 20.17 -3.74 29.71
C LEU A 15 19.47 -3.47 28.36
N ALA A 16 18.18 -3.76 28.25
CA ALA A 16 17.41 -3.46 27.03
C ALA A 16 17.22 -1.95 26.83
N LEU A 17 17.05 -1.20 27.93
CA LEU A 17 16.97 0.26 27.91
C LEU A 17 18.29 0.89 27.40
N ILE A 18 19.44 0.40 27.88
CA ILE A 18 20.76 0.87 27.42
C ILE A 18 21.01 0.51 25.95
N LYS A 19 20.65 -0.71 25.51
CA LYS A 19 20.74 -1.10 24.10
C LYS A 19 19.88 -0.20 23.21
N ARG A 20 18.65 0.12 23.64
CA ARG A 20 17.75 1.02 22.93
C ARG A 20 18.30 2.46 22.87
N ALA A 21 18.79 2.99 23.99
CA ALA A 21 19.41 4.32 24.04
C ALA A 21 20.63 4.42 23.11
N ARG A 22 21.50 3.39 23.10
CA ARG A 22 22.64 3.30 22.17
C ARG A 22 22.21 3.19 20.71
N SER A 23 21.12 2.47 20.41
CA SER A 23 20.57 2.37 19.05
C SER A 23 20.05 3.73 18.57
N ILE A 24 19.27 4.43 19.41
CA ILE A 24 18.74 5.76 19.09
C ILE A 24 19.88 6.77 18.87
N ALA A 25 20.89 6.78 19.75
CA ALA A 25 22.05 7.68 19.62
C ALA A 25 22.94 7.39 18.40
N LYS A 26 22.83 6.20 17.79
CA LYS A 26 23.50 5.87 16.52
C LYS A 26 22.71 6.33 15.28
N ARG A 27 21.40 6.51 15.43
CA ARG A 27 20.47 6.89 14.34
C ARG A 27 20.23 8.39 14.26
N TYR A 28 20.30 9.07 15.41
CA TYR A 28 20.02 10.49 15.53
C TYR A 28 21.21 11.24 16.16
N SER A 29 21.47 12.44 15.66
CA SER A 29 22.38 13.42 16.26
C SER A 29 21.64 14.56 16.97
N LEU A 30 22.38 15.43 17.65
CA LEU A 30 21.84 16.68 18.20
C LEU A 30 21.39 17.66 17.10
N THR A 31 21.91 17.51 15.88
CA THR A 31 21.52 18.29 14.69
C THR A 31 20.90 17.36 13.62
N PRO A 32 20.21 17.89 12.60
CA PRO A 32 19.60 17.07 11.54
C PRO A 32 20.59 16.36 10.59
N ILE A 33 21.90 16.57 10.75
CA ILE A 33 22.92 16.13 9.77
C ILE A 33 22.89 14.63 9.50
N GLN A 34 22.62 13.80 10.51
CA GLN A 34 22.50 12.35 10.30
C GLN A 34 21.28 11.99 9.44
N MET A 35 20.14 12.64 9.68
CA MET A 35 18.94 12.42 8.88
C MET A 35 19.10 12.96 7.45
N ASP A 36 19.73 14.13 7.27
CA ASP A 36 20.08 14.68 5.95
C ASP A 36 20.93 13.69 5.14
N ARG A 37 21.98 13.11 5.75
CA ARG A 37 22.78 12.05 5.11
C ARG A 37 21.97 10.80 4.78
N ALA A 38 21.05 10.43 5.66
CA ALA A 38 20.19 9.27 5.45
C ALA A 38 19.21 9.50 4.29
N LEU A 39 18.55 10.66 4.23
CA LEU A 39 17.67 11.05 3.12
C LEU A 39 18.43 11.16 1.80
N GLN A 40 19.66 11.68 1.82
CA GLN A 40 20.52 11.70 0.64
C GLN A 40 20.83 10.27 0.15
N GLN A 41 21.25 9.37 1.05
CA GLN A 41 21.49 7.97 0.69
C GLN A 41 20.22 7.29 0.15
N PHE A 42 19.06 7.59 0.74
CA PHE A 42 17.76 7.08 0.29
C PHE A 42 17.46 7.52 -1.15
N SER A 43 17.66 8.82 -1.43
CA SER A 43 17.51 9.40 -2.77
C SER A 43 18.48 8.79 -3.78
N ASP A 44 19.77 8.67 -3.42
CA ASP A 44 20.80 8.10 -4.28
C ASP A 44 20.53 6.65 -4.68
N VAL A 45 19.88 5.87 -3.81
CA VAL A 45 19.46 4.50 -4.12
C VAL A 45 18.29 4.50 -5.10
N LEU A 46 17.26 5.30 -4.84
CA LEU A 46 16.03 5.32 -5.64
C LEU A 46 16.24 5.90 -7.04
N GLN A 47 17.07 6.94 -7.16
CA GLN A 47 17.37 7.57 -8.45
C GLN A 47 17.99 6.60 -9.46
N ARG A 48 18.72 5.57 -9.00
CA ARG A 48 19.31 4.53 -9.87
C ARG A 48 18.26 3.69 -10.61
N PHE A 49 17.02 3.67 -10.11
CA PHE A 49 15.92 2.87 -10.65
C PHE A 49 14.76 3.74 -11.14
N ASP A 50 14.95 5.06 -11.26
CA ASP A 50 13.89 6.03 -11.62
C ASP A 50 12.63 5.88 -10.74
N CYS A 51 12.84 5.59 -9.45
CA CYS A 51 11.78 5.38 -8.48
C CYS A 51 11.65 6.58 -7.55
N GLY A 52 10.44 6.86 -7.11
CA GLY A 52 10.16 7.82 -6.02
C GLY A 52 9.97 7.12 -4.68
N ALA A 53 9.72 7.92 -3.65
CA ALA A 53 9.25 7.43 -2.35
C ALA A 53 8.23 8.38 -1.73
N THR A 54 7.41 7.84 -0.83
CA THR A 54 6.54 8.65 0.02
C THR A 54 7.07 8.64 1.45
N LEU A 55 7.37 9.81 2.00
CA LEU A 55 7.95 10.00 3.32
C LEU A 55 6.94 10.75 4.21
N PRO A 56 6.05 10.05 4.94
CA PRO A 56 5.18 10.69 5.91
C PRO A 56 6.00 11.39 6.99
N ILE A 57 5.74 12.68 7.24
CA ILE A 57 6.45 13.46 8.26
C ILE A 57 5.47 14.19 9.16
N THR A 58 5.77 14.26 10.47
CA THR A 58 4.91 15.04 11.38
C THR A 58 5.06 16.53 11.08
N ALA A 59 3.97 17.28 11.18
CA ALA A 59 3.99 18.71 10.87
C ALA A 59 4.95 19.48 11.79
N VAL A 60 5.01 19.15 13.08
CA VAL A 60 5.95 19.82 14.00
C VAL A 60 7.40 19.57 13.63
N THR A 61 7.76 18.35 13.20
CA THR A 61 9.12 18.02 12.76
C THR A 61 9.46 18.77 11.46
N LEU A 62 8.53 18.81 10.50
CA LEU A 62 8.68 19.62 9.28
C LEU A 62 8.89 21.10 9.61
N LYS A 63 8.07 21.68 10.50
CA LYS A 63 8.18 23.09 10.88
C LYS A 63 9.53 23.45 11.49
N ARG A 64 10.09 22.59 12.34
CA ARG A 64 11.40 22.82 12.99
C ARG A 64 12.57 22.71 12.00
N HIS A 65 12.41 21.93 10.95
CA HIS A 65 13.51 21.52 10.06
C HIS A 65 13.17 21.68 8.58
N SER A 66 12.37 22.71 8.25
CA SER A 66 11.91 22.97 6.88
C SER A 66 13.09 23.01 5.92
N ASP A 67 14.16 23.73 6.26
CA ASP A 67 15.36 23.87 5.43
C ASP A 67 16.08 22.55 5.11
N THR A 68 15.94 21.53 5.96
CA THR A 68 16.49 20.19 5.67
C THR A 68 15.59 19.44 4.70
N ILE A 69 14.27 19.49 4.91
CA ILE A 69 13.30 18.76 4.11
C ILE A 69 13.14 19.36 2.71
N THR A 70 13.14 20.69 2.58
CA THR A 70 12.92 21.38 1.30
C THR A 70 13.99 21.08 0.25
N LYS A 71 15.18 20.61 0.66
CA LYS A 71 16.25 20.14 -0.24
C LYS A 71 15.86 18.94 -1.10
N TYR A 72 14.83 18.21 -0.69
CA TYR A 72 14.43 16.96 -1.32
C TYR A 72 13.15 17.07 -2.14
N LEU A 73 12.56 18.27 -2.26
CA LEU A 73 11.33 18.48 -3.03
C LEU A 73 11.49 18.21 -4.53
N ASP A 74 12.71 18.31 -5.06
CA ASP A 74 13.05 17.99 -6.46
C ASP A 74 13.53 16.53 -6.64
N LYS A 75 13.56 15.71 -5.59
CA LYS A 75 14.15 14.35 -5.58
C LYS A 75 13.13 13.21 -5.76
N ASN A 76 11.99 13.50 -6.40
CA ASN A 76 10.90 12.53 -6.59
C ASN A 76 10.40 11.93 -5.25
N PHE A 77 10.39 12.74 -4.20
CA PHE A 77 9.79 12.39 -2.92
C PHE A 77 8.44 13.07 -2.75
N GLU A 78 7.46 12.28 -2.31
CA GLU A 78 6.22 12.79 -1.79
C GLU A 78 6.36 12.94 -0.27
N PHE A 79 6.06 14.12 0.27
CA PHE A 79 5.93 14.30 1.72
C PHE A 79 4.45 14.27 2.11
N ALA A 80 4.04 13.15 2.68
CA ALA A 80 2.70 12.96 3.23
C ALA A 80 2.63 13.43 4.70
N VAL A 81 1.43 13.68 5.22
CA VAL A 81 1.26 14.11 6.61
C VAL A 81 1.28 12.90 7.54
N HIS A 82 2.14 12.93 8.56
CA HIS A 82 2.20 11.92 9.62
C HIS A 82 1.60 12.42 10.95
N GLY A 83 0.48 13.15 10.86
CA GLY A 83 -0.11 13.90 11.96
C GLY A 83 0.56 15.27 12.22
N PHE A 84 -0.13 16.13 12.99
CA PHE A 84 0.45 17.36 13.49
C PHE A 84 1.64 17.08 14.43
N THR A 85 1.40 16.28 15.47
CA THR A 85 2.40 15.65 16.34
C THR A 85 2.24 14.13 16.28
N HIS A 86 3.27 13.40 16.74
CA HIS A 86 3.27 11.94 16.78
C HIS A 86 2.45 11.41 17.99
N VAL A 87 1.12 11.52 17.90
CA VAL A 87 0.17 11.03 18.90
C VAL A 87 -0.79 10.02 18.28
N ASP A 88 -1.42 9.18 19.11
CA ASP A 88 -2.45 8.24 18.65
C ASP A 88 -3.77 8.99 18.41
N TYR A 89 -4.16 9.10 17.13
CA TYR A 89 -5.36 9.84 16.73
C TYR A 89 -6.65 9.12 17.15
N SER A 90 -6.61 7.80 17.37
CA SER A 90 -7.78 7.02 17.81
C SER A 90 -8.32 7.47 19.17
N HIS A 91 -7.46 8.07 20.00
CA HIS A 91 -7.78 8.54 21.34
C HIS A 91 -8.05 10.04 21.44
N LEU A 92 -8.00 10.77 20.33
CA LEU A 92 -8.32 12.19 20.29
C LEU A 92 -9.83 12.39 20.08
N ALA A 93 -10.38 13.44 20.71
CA ALA A 93 -11.73 13.88 20.41
C ALA A 93 -11.85 14.30 18.93
N PRO A 94 -12.99 14.06 18.26
CA PRO A 94 -13.16 14.37 16.83
C PRO A 94 -12.80 15.82 16.45
N GLU A 95 -13.14 16.79 17.30
CA GLU A 95 -12.84 18.20 17.08
C GLU A 95 -11.33 18.45 17.08
N LEU A 96 -10.61 17.76 17.96
CA LEU A 96 -9.16 17.85 18.05
C LEU A 96 -8.46 17.11 16.89
N GLN A 97 -9.01 15.99 16.43
CA GLN A 97 -8.55 15.31 15.20
C GLN A 97 -8.64 16.28 14.02
N ALA A 98 -9.80 16.91 13.80
CA ALA A 98 -10.01 17.87 12.72
C ALA A 98 -9.06 19.07 12.83
N ALA A 99 -8.92 19.66 14.03
CA ALA A 99 -7.99 20.76 14.26
C ALA A 99 -6.54 20.38 13.95
N HIS A 100 -6.08 19.20 14.40
CA HIS A 100 -4.75 18.69 14.08
C HIS A 100 -4.54 18.50 12.59
N LEU A 101 -5.52 17.91 11.89
CA LEU A 101 -5.44 17.67 10.44
C LEU A 101 -5.34 18.99 9.66
N HIS A 102 -6.12 20.02 10.04
CA HIS A 102 -6.04 21.34 9.43
C HIS A 102 -4.72 22.07 9.73
N LEU A 103 -4.26 22.05 10.99
CA LEU A 103 -2.97 22.64 11.37
C LEU A 103 -1.80 21.99 10.65
N ALA A 104 -1.82 20.65 10.50
CA ALA A 104 -0.79 19.94 9.77
C ALA A 104 -0.73 20.40 8.30
N ARG A 105 -1.87 20.53 7.61
CA ARG A 105 -1.90 21.05 6.24
C ARG A 105 -1.36 22.47 6.14
N GLN A 106 -1.74 23.35 7.07
CA GLN A 106 -1.24 24.73 7.10
C GLN A 106 0.28 24.78 7.20
N VAL A 107 0.88 23.97 8.08
CA VAL A 107 2.34 23.89 8.22
C VAL A 107 3.00 23.39 6.94
N PHE A 108 2.45 22.35 6.31
CA PHE A 108 2.99 21.85 5.05
C PHE A 108 2.90 22.90 3.93
N THR A 109 1.77 23.60 3.82
CA THR A 109 1.60 24.68 2.83
C THR A 109 2.59 25.82 3.05
N GLN A 110 2.86 26.19 4.33
CA GLN A 110 3.89 27.18 4.67
C GLN A 110 5.31 26.73 4.27
N ALA A 111 5.57 25.43 4.26
CA ALA A 111 6.82 24.83 3.77
C ALA A 111 6.86 24.65 2.24
N GLY A 112 5.84 25.11 1.51
CA GLY A 112 5.75 24.96 0.06
C GLY A 112 5.29 23.57 -0.41
N ILE A 113 4.74 22.76 0.48
CA ILE A 113 4.29 21.38 0.19
C ILE A 113 2.75 21.35 0.20
N ASN A 114 2.15 20.77 -0.83
CA ASN A 114 0.71 20.49 -0.86
C ASN A 114 0.47 18.99 -0.62
N PRO A 115 0.28 18.55 0.64
CA PRO A 115 0.17 17.12 0.93
C PRO A 115 -1.18 16.58 0.46
N THR A 116 -1.15 15.43 -0.21
CA THR A 116 -2.33 14.69 -0.66
C THR A 116 -2.63 13.50 0.25
N GLY A 117 -1.60 12.94 0.90
CA GLY A 117 -1.72 11.77 1.76
C GLY A 117 -1.65 12.02 3.26
N PHE A 118 -2.17 11.04 4.01
CA PHE A 118 -2.03 10.97 5.47
C PHE A 118 -1.66 9.56 5.93
N ARG A 119 -0.69 9.44 6.85
CA ARG A 119 -0.39 8.21 7.60
C ARG A 119 -0.54 8.51 9.09
N SER A 120 -1.37 7.76 9.79
CA SER A 120 -1.50 7.86 11.23
C SER A 120 -0.21 7.39 11.92
N PRO A 121 0.27 8.13 12.93
CA PRO A 121 1.22 7.58 13.89
C PRO A 121 0.78 6.20 14.39
N TYR A 122 1.73 5.29 14.54
CA TYR A 122 1.50 3.90 14.97
C TYR A 122 0.58 3.07 14.05
N LEU A 123 0.27 3.54 12.84
CA LEU A 123 -0.74 2.95 11.97
C LEU A 123 -2.11 2.83 12.68
N SER A 124 -2.41 3.76 13.59
CA SER A 124 -3.67 3.78 14.33
C SER A 124 -4.85 3.94 13.38
N ARG A 125 -5.87 3.11 13.56
CA ARG A 125 -7.06 3.05 12.71
C ARG A 125 -8.30 3.20 13.58
N GLU A 126 -9.17 4.11 13.19
CA GLU A 126 -10.53 4.28 13.73
C GLU A 126 -11.45 4.67 12.58
N SER A 127 -12.68 4.14 12.56
CA SER A 127 -13.61 4.32 11.43
C SER A 127 -13.96 5.80 11.20
N ASN A 128 -14.11 6.56 12.28
CA ASN A 128 -14.43 7.98 12.22
C ASN A 128 -13.24 8.86 11.76
N LEU A 129 -12.01 8.35 11.89
CA LEU A 129 -10.80 9.11 11.54
C LEU A 129 -10.70 9.29 10.01
N ASN A 130 -11.06 8.28 9.21
CA ASN A 130 -11.03 8.39 7.74
C ASN A 130 -11.98 9.48 7.23
N SER A 131 -13.15 9.64 7.86
CA SER A 131 -14.09 10.72 7.53
C SER A 131 -13.50 12.11 7.83
N ALA A 132 -12.81 12.27 8.96
CA ALA A 132 -12.13 13.52 9.31
C ALA A 132 -10.97 13.82 8.36
N ILE A 133 -10.16 12.80 8.01
CA ILE A 133 -9.06 12.91 7.05
C ILE A 133 -9.58 13.34 5.68
N LYS A 134 -10.60 12.67 5.15
CA LYS A 134 -11.23 13.07 3.90
C LYS A 134 -11.73 14.52 3.95
N SER A 135 -12.43 14.90 5.03
CA SER A 135 -12.99 16.25 5.18
C SER A 135 -11.91 17.33 5.27
N ALA A 136 -10.71 16.97 5.75
CA ALA A 136 -9.54 17.84 5.74
C ALA A 136 -8.89 17.98 4.34
N GLY A 137 -9.36 17.24 3.33
CA GLY A 137 -8.94 17.38 1.93
C GLY A 137 -7.82 16.43 1.49
N TYR A 138 -7.54 15.37 2.24
CA TYR A 138 -6.59 14.33 1.80
C TYR A 138 -7.27 13.36 0.81
N SER A 139 -6.52 12.89 -0.19
CA SER A 139 -7.00 11.95 -1.22
C SER A 139 -6.79 10.49 -0.84
N TYR A 140 -5.82 10.20 0.05
CA TYR A 140 -5.54 8.84 0.47
C TYR A 140 -5.03 8.76 1.92
N VAL A 141 -5.17 7.55 2.48
CA VAL A 141 -4.58 7.15 3.77
C VAL A 141 -3.77 5.88 3.64
N SER A 142 -2.73 5.70 4.45
CA SER A 142 -1.91 4.48 4.43
C SER A 142 -1.65 3.92 5.82
N ASN A 143 -2.66 3.24 6.38
CA ASN A 143 -2.69 2.82 7.78
C ASN A 143 -2.96 1.32 8.00
N GLN A 144 -3.38 0.57 6.98
CA GLN A 144 -3.81 -0.82 7.15
C GLN A 144 -2.65 -1.79 6.96
N PRO A 145 -2.03 -2.33 8.03
CA PRO A 145 -0.99 -3.33 7.91
C PRO A 145 -1.53 -4.68 7.39
N ILE A 146 -0.81 -5.26 6.44
CA ILE A 146 -0.97 -6.61 5.93
C ILE A 146 0.30 -7.39 6.27
N LEU A 147 0.14 -8.49 7.00
CA LEU A 147 1.24 -9.36 7.37
C LEU A 147 1.44 -10.43 6.31
N TRP A 148 2.61 -10.40 5.68
CA TRP A 148 3.06 -11.39 4.72
C TRP A 148 3.64 -12.60 5.44
N ASP A 149 3.27 -13.80 5.00
CA ASP A 149 3.72 -15.06 5.58
C ASP A 149 5.12 -15.44 5.04
N VAL A 150 6.12 -14.63 5.43
CA VAL A 150 7.52 -14.74 4.98
C VAL A 150 8.50 -15.04 6.12
N ILE A 151 8.07 -14.83 7.37
CA ILE A 151 8.79 -15.20 8.60
C ILE A 151 8.22 -16.51 9.12
N VAL A 152 9.09 -17.46 9.45
CA VAL A 152 8.73 -18.74 10.07
C VAL A 152 9.07 -18.65 11.56
N PRO A 153 8.09 -18.53 12.47
CA PRO A 153 8.36 -18.32 13.90
C PRO A 153 9.20 -19.43 14.55
N ASP A 154 9.02 -20.68 14.11
CA ASP A 154 9.77 -21.83 14.64
C ASP A 154 11.28 -21.77 14.33
N ALA A 155 11.68 -20.98 13.34
CA ALA A 155 13.08 -20.74 13.00
C ALA A 155 13.71 -19.59 13.81
N LEU A 156 12.92 -18.87 14.61
CA LEU A 156 13.39 -17.76 15.43
C LEU A 156 13.85 -18.25 16.81
N ASN A 157 14.83 -17.57 17.38
CA ASN A 157 15.16 -17.76 18.80
C ASN A 157 14.03 -17.20 19.69
N PRO A 158 13.86 -17.69 20.94
CA PRO A 158 12.73 -17.31 21.79
C PRO A 158 12.55 -15.80 22.03
N PHE A 159 13.65 -15.04 22.06
CA PHE A 159 13.61 -13.59 22.23
C PHE A 159 13.05 -12.89 20.99
N ALA A 160 13.51 -13.29 19.80
CA ALA A 160 13.01 -12.80 18.52
C ALA A 160 11.54 -13.17 18.31
N THR A 161 11.13 -14.39 18.68
CA THR A 161 9.73 -14.83 18.66
C THR A 161 8.85 -13.91 19.50
N THR A 162 9.22 -13.68 20.76
CA THR A 162 8.49 -12.77 21.65
C THR A 162 8.42 -11.34 21.10
N GLY A 163 9.53 -10.84 20.56
CA GLY A 163 9.59 -9.50 19.96
C GLY A 163 8.68 -9.36 18.74
N TYR A 164 8.65 -10.37 17.89
CA TYR A 164 7.81 -10.45 16.71
C TYR A 164 6.32 -10.53 17.06
N GLU A 165 5.94 -11.43 17.98
CA GLU A 165 4.55 -11.58 18.44
C GLU A 165 4.02 -10.28 19.07
N GLN A 166 4.84 -9.59 19.85
CA GLN A 166 4.47 -8.27 20.41
C GLN A 166 4.23 -7.23 19.31
N ALA A 167 5.01 -7.23 18.24
CA ALA A 167 4.81 -6.31 17.12
C ALA A 167 3.55 -6.65 16.32
N VAL A 168 3.31 -7.94 16.05
CA VAL A 168 2.08 -8.41 15.39
C VAL A 168 0.85 -8.06 16.23
N ALA A 169 0.88 -8.28 17.54
CA ALA A 169 -0.22 -7.94 18.43
C ALA A 169 -0.46 -6.41 18.49
N PHE A 170 0.61 -5.61 18.47
CA PHE A 170 0.50 -4.15 18.47
C PHE A 170 -0.11 -3.61 17.18
N TYR A 171 0.40 -4.05 16.02
CA TYR A 171 -0.09 -3.58 14.73
C TYR A 171 -1.43 -4.22 14.34
N ASN A 172 -1.84 -5.33 14.96
CA ASN A 172 -3.07 -6.05 14.63
C ASN A 172 -3.32 -6.13 13.09
N PRO A 173 -2.41 -6.77 12.33
CA PRO A 173 -2.49 -6.82 10.89
C PRO A 173 -3.49 -7.86 10.40
N TRP A 174 -4.04 -7.65 9.21
CA TRP A 174 -4.66 -8.75 8.48
C TRP A 174 -3.59 -9.69 7.94
N ARG A 175 -3.88 -10.99 7.88
CA ARG A 175 -3.01 -11.93 7.18
C ARG A 175 -3.20 -11.79 5.67
N ILE A 176 -2.13 -12.01 4.91
CA ILE A 176 -2.21 -11.99 3.44
C ILE A 176 -3.20 -13.05 2.91
N GLY A 177 -3.38 -14.16 3.61
CA GLY A 177 -4.39 -15.19 3.29
C GLY A 177 -5.85 -14.76 3.53
N GLU A 178 -6.08 -13.67 4.26
CA GLU A 178 -7.42 -13.18 4.61
C GLU A 178 -7.77 -11.92 3.81
N ARG A 179 -6.82 -10.99 3.69
CA ARG A 179 -7.03 -9.68 3.04
C ARG A 179 -6.03 -9.38 1.94
N LEU A 180 -6.48 -8.61 0.95
CA LEU A 180 -5.64 -8.18 -0.17
C LEU A 180 -4.68 -7.06 0.24
N SER A 181 -3.45 -7.12 -0.25
CA SER A 181 -2.56 -5.96 -0.25
C SER A 181 -2.84 -5.10 -1.48
N LEU A 182 -4.05 -4.52 -1.56
CA LEU A 182 -4.48 -3.62 -2.64
C LEU A 182 -5.14 -2.36 -2.08
N PRO A 183 -5.07 -1.23 -2.81
CA PRO A 183 -5.82 -0.05 -2.43
C PRO A 183 -7.35 -0.31 -2.43
N LEU A 184 -8.05 0.35 -1.52
CA LEU A 184 -9.52 0.33 -1.44
C LEU A 184 -10.04 1.77 -1.54
N LEU A 185 -10.86 2.06 -2.55
CA LEU A 185 -11.57 3.33 -2.65
C LEU A 185 -12.86 3.24 -1.84
N LYS A 186 -12.98 4.10 -0.83
CA LYS A 186 -14.19 4.26 -0.01
C LYS A 186 -14.51 5.74 0.13
N ASP A 187 -15.72 6.13 -0.25
CA ASP A 187 -16.21 7.50 -0.12
C ASP A 187 -15.24 8.58 -0.67
N GLN A 188 -14.60 8.33 -1.82
CA GLN A 188 -13.59 9.20 -2.47
C GLN A 188 -12.20 9.25 -1.81
N LEU A 189 -11.98 8.52 -0.72
CA LEU A 189 -10.67 8.34 -0.08
C LEU A 189 -10.08 6.98 -0.48
N VAL A 190 -8.83 6.97 -0.91
CA VAL A 190 -8.11 5.71 -1.21
C VAL A 190 -7.38 5.24 0.05
N GLU A 191 -7.71 4.04 0.53
CA GLU A 191 -7.01 3.39 1.63
C GLU A 191 -5.93 2.47 1.04
N ILE A 192 -4.65 2.79 1.24
CA ILE A 192 -3.51 2.03 0.72
C ILE A 192 -2.89 1.19 1.84
N PRO A 193 -2.84 -0.15 1.71
CA PRO A 193 -2.28 -1.00 2.75
C PRO A 193 -0.77 -0.81 2.90
N VAL A 194 -0.27 -1.30 4.03
CA VAL A 194 1.12 -1.24 4.45
C VAL A 194 1.64 -2.67 4.63
N SER A 195 2.84 -3.00 4.13
CA SER A 195 3.36 -4.36 4.25
C SER A 195 4.17 -4.57 5.53
N LEU A 196 3.86 -5.65 6.25
CA LEU A 196 4.65 -6.19 7.36
C LEU A 196 5.23 -7.57 7.00
N PRO A 197 6.40 -7.94 7.52
CA PRO A 197 7.25 -7.17 8.43
C PRO A 197 7.99 -6.01 7.74
N ASP A 198 8.06 -4.86 8.43
CA ASP A 198 8.80 -3.67 8.02
C ASP A 198 10.23 -3.65 8.59
N ASP A 199 10.97 -2.58 8.32
CA ASP A 199 12.32 -2.40 8.86
C ASP A 199 12.38 -2.42 10.40
N GLU A 200 11.36 -1.91 11.11
CA GLU A 200 11.31 -1.96 12.58
C GLU A 200 11.26 -3.40 13.08
N ILE A 201 10.35 -4.22 12.55
CA ILE A 201 10.24 -5.62 12.94
C ILE A 201 11.55 -6.35 12.62
N LEU A 202 12.08 -6.17 11.41
CA LEU A 202 13.26 -6.90 10.95
C LEU A 202 14.52 -6.51 11.74
N ILE A 203 14.73 -5.22 12.01
CA ILE A 203 15.94 -4.74 12.69
C ILE A 203 15.80 -4.77 14.21
N ASP A 204 14.72 -4.21 14.76
CA ASP A 204 14.59 -3.96 16.19
C ASP A 204 13.97 -5.15 16.95
N ARG A 205 13.14 -5.99 16.29
CA ARG A 205 12.50 -7.16 16.93
C ARG A 205 13.21 -8.46 16.65
N LEU A 206 13.58 -8.70 15.39
CA LEU A 206 14.27 -9.92 14.98
C LEU A 206 15.81 -9.81 15.13
N GLY A 207 16.33 -8.62 15.44
CA GLY A 207 17.77 -8.38 15.60
C GLY A 207 18.54 -8.49 14.29
N GLY A 208 17.85 -8.29 13.17
CA GLY A 208 18.33 -8.56 11.83
C GLY A 208 19.51 -7.71 11.38
N ALA A 209 20.41 -8.34 10.63
CA ALA A 209 21.42 -7.69 9.78
C ALA A 209 20.93 -7.64 8.30
N ASN A 210 21.75 -7.14 7.38
CA ASN A 210 21.37 -6.92 5.98
C ASN A 210 20.73 -8.15 5.29
N ASP A 211 21.16 -9.37 5.63
CA ASP A 211 20.68 -10.59 4.98
C ASP A 211 19.20 -10.88 5.24
N ILE A 212 18.73 -10.81 6.49
CA ILE A 212 17.30 -11.07 6.78
C ILE A 212 16.39 -10.01 6.16
N VAL A 213 16.83 -8.75 6.10
CA VAL A 213 16.08 -7.66 5.47
C VAL A 213 15.92 -7.94 3.98
N LYS A 214 17.04 -8.22 3.31
CA LYS A 214 17.08 -8.52 1.88
C LYS A 214 16.23 -9.76 1.54
N GLU A 215 16.43 -10.87 2.25
CA GLU A 215 15.71 -12.11 1.99
C GLU A 215 14.20 -11.93 2.22
N THR A 216 13.82 -11.27 3.31
CA THR A 216 12.41 -11.08 3.65
C THR A 216 11.72 -10.21 2.60
N TRP A 217 12.28 -9.05 2.25
CA TRP A 217 11.66 -8.17 1.26
C TRP A 217 11.63 -8.77 -0.15
N LEU A 218 12.64 -9.55 -0.55
CA LEU A 218 12.59 -10.28 -1.83
C LEU A 218 11.48 -11.33 -1.84
N ARG A 219 11.22 -12.00 -0.71
CA ARG A 219 10.08 -12.94 -0.58
C ARG A 219 8.74 -12.20 -0.68
N ILE A 220 8.59 -11.05 -0.02
CA ILE A 220 7.39 -10.21 -0.12
C ILE A 220 7.18 -9.73 -1.57
N LEU A 221 8.23 -9.26 -2.24
CA LEU A 221 8.16 -8.88 -3.66
C LEU A 221 7.71 -10.05 -4.53
N SER A 222 8.27 -11.24 -4.33
CA SER A 222 7.90 -12.45 -5.08
C SER A 222 6.42 -12.84 -4.87
N GLN A 223 5.96 -12.83 -3.62
CA GLN A 223 4.56 -13.14 -3.28
C GLN A 223 3.59 -12.09 -3.83
N SER A 224 3.85 -10.80 -3.60
CA SER A 224 3.03 -9.71 -4.12
C SER A 224 2.99 -9.69 -5.65
N TYR A 225 4.11 -9.95 -6.33
CA TYR A 225 4.16 -10.08 -7.78
C TYR A 225 3.28 -11.22 -8.31
N LYS A 226 3.38 -12.41 -7.70
CA LYS A 226 2.57 -13.57 -8.08
C LYS A 226 1.07 -13.29 -7.92
N LEU A 227 0.68 -12.60 -6.84
CA LEU A 227 -0.71 -12.25 -6.56
C LEU A 227 -1.21 -11.03 -7.36
N GLY A 228 -0.29 -10.27 -7.97
CA GLY A 228 -0.59 -9.02 -8.66
C GLY A 228 -1.02 -7.90 -7.70
N GLU A 229 -0.39 -7.86 -6.53
CA GLU A 229 -0.71 -6.99 -5.39
C GLU A 229 0.36 -5.93 -5.13
N LEU A 230 0.05 -4.97 -4.26
CA LEU A 230 0.95 -3.90 -3.86
C LEU A 230 1.91 -4.39 -2.76
N PHE A 231 3.19 -4.14 -2.96
CA PHE A 231 4.16 -4.13 -1.87
C PHE A 231 4.42 -2.69 -1.42
N THR A 232 3.83 -2.29 -0.29
CA THR A 232 4.16 -1.01 0.36
C THR A 232 5.31 -1.23 1.35
N LEU A 233 6.54 -1.10 0.86
CA LEU A 233 7.75 -1.26 1.65
C LEU A 233 7.90 -0.08 2.61
N GLN A 234 8.02 -0.37 3.90
CA GLN A 234 8.34 0.63 4.92
C GLN A 234 9.80 0.52 5.33
N LEU A 235 10.54 1.59 5.10
CA LEU A 235 11.92 1.77 5.52
C LEU A 235 12.07 3.19 6.05
N HIS A 236 12.18 3.32 7.37
CA HIS A 236 12.41 4.61 8.00
C HIS A 236 13.79 5.13 7.58
N PRO A 237 13.92 6.40 7.15
CA PRO A 237 15.17 6.90 6.60
C PRO A 237 16.37 6.70 7.52
N GLU A 238 16.23 6.84 8.84
CA GLU A 238 17.34 6.64 9.79
C GLU A 238 17.91 5.21 9.79
N ARG A 239 17.20 4.23 9.22
CA ARG A 239 17.65 2.84 9.10
C ARG A 239 18.23 2.51 7.71
N ILE A 240 18.25 3.45 6.76
CA ILE A 240 18.72 3.19 5.38
C ILE A 240 20.11 2.54 5.33
N LYS A 241 21.01 2.92 6.22
CA LYS A 241 22.36 2.34 6.29
C LYS A 241 22.36 0.82 6.52
N LEU A 242 21.37 0.30 7.23
CA LEU A 242 21.20 -1.13 7.54
C LEU A 242 20.37 -1.86 6.49
N CYS A 243 19.64 -1.12 5.65
CA CYS A 243 18.65 -1.70 4.74
C CYS A 243 18.93 -1.42 3.25
N ALA A 244 19.97 -0.64 2.93
CA ALA A 244 20.30 -0.24 1.56
C ALA A 244 20.48 -1.46 0.63
N ASP A 245 21.19 -2.50 1.07
CA ASP A 245 21.38 -3.71 0.26
C ASP A 245 20.05 -4.43 -0.01
N GLY A 246 19.15 -4.45 0.97
CA GLY A 246 17.81 -5.01 0.82
C GLY A 246 16.96 -4.20 -0.15
N LEU A 247 16.96 -2.87 -0.03
CA LEU A 247 16.24 -1.97 -0.92
C LEU A 247 16.76 -2.08 -2.36
N LEU A 248 18.09 -2.07 -2.55
CA LEU A 248 18.73 -2.26 -3.85
C LEU A 248 18.33 -3.59 -4.50
N ALA A 249 18.31 -4.68 -3.72
CA ALA A 249 17.93 -5.99 -4.23
C ALA A 249 16.46 -6.05 -4.66
N VAL A 250 15.55 -5.45 -3.89
CA VAL A 250 14.11 -5.36 -4.22
C VAL A 250 13.91 -4.56 -5.50
N LEU A 251 14.48 -3.36 -5.60
CA LEU A 251 14.35 -2.50 -6.78
C LEU A 251 14.93 -3.16 -8.03
N SER A 252 16.14 -3.73 -7.93
CA SER A 252 16.76 -4.47 -9.03
C SER A 252 15.91 -5.64 -9.49
N LYS A 253 15.35 -6.42 -8.56
CA LYS A 253 14.47 -7.54 -8.91
C LYS A 253 13.16 -7.05 -9.53
N ALA A 254 12.56 -5.99 -9.01
CA ALA A 254 11.32 -5.42 -9.53
C ALA A 254 11.47 -4.94 -10.99
N CYS A 255 12.56 -4.25 -11.31
CA CYS A 255 12.87 -3.80 -12.67
C CYS A 255 13.15 -4.95 -13.66
N ALA A 256 13.60 -6.11 -13.17
CA ALA A 256 13.93 -7.27 -14.00
C ALA A 256 12.72 -8.18 -14.32
N LEU A 257 11.55 -7.95 -13.69
CA LEU A 257 10.37 -8.78 -13.88
C LEU A 257 9.59 -8.38 -15.14
N THR A 258 8.97 -9.37 -15.80
CA THR A 258 8.07 -9.17 -16.94
C THR A 258 6.84 -10.09 -16.78
N PRO A 259 5.60 -9.56 -16.83
CA PRO A 259 5.23 -8.15 -16.95
C PRO A 259 5.81 -7.24 -15.84
N LYS A 260 5.94 -5.94 -16.10
CA LYS A 260 6.68 -5.02 -15.21
C LYS A 260 6.04 -4.92 -13.82
N VAL A 261 6.85 -4.56 -12.82
CA VAL A 261 6.36 -4.02 -11.53
C VAL A 261 6.26 -2.51 -11.68
N TRP A 262 5.11 -1.92 -11.33
CA TRP A 262 4.97 -0.47 -11.29
C TRP A 262 5.53 0.09 -9.98
N CYS A 263 6.71 0.69 -10.03
CA CYS A 263 7.27 1.43 -8.90
C CYS A 263 6.70 2.84 -8.89
N ALA A 264 6.01 3.22 -7.80
CA ALA A 264 5.29 4.49 -7.70
C ALA A 264 5.22 4.99 -6.26
N ARG A 265 5.06 6.31 -6.11
CA ARG A 265 4.72 6.95 -4.84
C ARG A 265 3.24 6.67 -4.49
N LEU A 266 2.87 6.89 -3.23
CA LEU A 266 1.51 6.64 -2.76
C LEU A 266 0.49 7.60 -3.39
N ASP A 267 0.83 8.87 -3.63
CA ASP A 267 0.00 9.82 -4.37
C ASP A 267 -0.31 9.37 -5.81
N GLU A 268 0.68 8.79 -6.49
CA GLU A 268 0.53 8.24 -7.85
C GLU A 268 -0.39 7.01 -7.84
N ILE A 269 -0.21 6.10 -6.89
CA ILE A 269 -1.08 4.93 -6.69
C ILE A 269 -2.50 5.38 -6.39
N ALA A 270 -2.71 6.34 -5.49
CA ALA A 270 -4.02 6.87 -5.16
C ALA A 270 -4.72 7.50 -6.37
N THR A 271 -3.97 8.31 -7.12
CA THR A 271 -4.48 9.00 -8.32
C THR A 271 -4.89 7.99 -9.38
N TRP A 272 -4.03 7.01 -9.67
CA TRP A 272 -4.35 5.93 -10.60
C TRP A 272 -5.55 5.12 -10.16
N TRP A 273 -5.58 4.67 -8.90
CA TRP A 273 -6.66 3.82 -8.40
C TRP A 273 -8.02 4.49 -8.50
N LYS A 274 -8.07 5.80 -8.17
CA LYS A 274 -9.27 6.62 -8.34
C LYS A 274 -9.67 6.75 -9.81
N ALA A 275 -8.78 7.22 -10.67
CA ALA A 275 -9.08 7.42 -12.09
C ALA A 275 -9.49 6.11 -12.79
N ARG A 276 -8.83 4.99 -12.47
CA ARG A 276 -9.14 3.67 -13.03
C ARG A 276 -10.46 3.10 -12.53
N SER A 277 -10.89 3.48 -11.33
CA SER A 277 -12.20 3.08 -10.79
C SER A 277 -13.38 3.73 -11.53
N GLU A 278 -13.13 4.84 -12.23
CA GLU A 278 -14.10 5.55 -13.06
C GLU A 278 -14.15 4.99 -14.50
N ALA A 279 -13.25 4.07 -14.85
CA ALA A 279 -13.22 3.47 -16.18
C ALA A 279 -14.51 2.68 -16.46
N THR A 280 -15.05 2.85 -17.66
CA THR A 280 -16.26 2.16 -18.12
C THR A 280 -15.94 1.20 -19.25
N ILE A 281 -16.76 0.15 -19.35
CA ILE A 281 -16.71 -0.76 -20.48
C ILE A 281 -18.12 -0.90 -21.03
N GLU A 282 -18.30 -0.43 -22.26
CA GLU A 282 -19.53 -0.57 -23.00
C GLU A 282 -19.48 -1.88 -23.77
N VAL A 283 -20.53 -2.69 -23.64
CA VAL A 283 -20.65 -3.98 -24.30
C VAL A 283 -21.95 -4.00 -25.12
N SER A 284 -21.85 -4.38 -26.38
CA SER A 284 -23.00 -4.65 -27.24
C SER A 284 -22.88 -6.02 -27.90
N THR A 285 -23.98 -6.76 -27.96
CA THR A 285 -24.02 -8.05 -28.66
C THR A 285 -24.22 -7.79 -30.16
N LYS A 286 -23.30 -8.27 -31.00
CA LYS A 286 -23.44 -8.19 -32.46
C LYS A 286 -24.19 -9.38 -33.02
N ASN A 287 -23.77 -10.58 -32.61
CA ASN A 287 -24.32 -11.87 -32.99
C ASN A 287 -24.25 -12.81 -31.78
N ASP A 288 -24.86 -13.99 -31.87
CA ASP A 288 -24.74 -14.99 -30.81
C ASP A 288 -23.27 -15.35 -30.55
N GLY A 289 -22.84 -15.18 -29.30
CA GLY A 289 -21.45 -15.35 -28.86
C GLY A 289 -20.43 -14.32 -29.35
N GLU A 290 -20.83 -13.26 -30.07
CA GLU A 290 -19.95 -12.16 -30.48
C GLU A 290 -20.31 -10.86 -29.75
N TYR A 291 -19.37 -10.36 -28.94
CA TYR A 291 -19.54 -9.14 -28.15
C TYR A 291 -18.56 -8.06 -28.60
N HIS A 292 -19.07 -6.86 -28.77
CA HIS A 292 -18.31 -5.67 -29.10
C HIS A 292 -18.06 -4.86 -27.84
N CYS A 293 -16.79 -4.60 -27.53
CA CYS A 293 -16.36 -3.94 -26.30
C CYS A 293 -15.64 -2.62 -26.60
N ILE A 294 -16.03 -1.57 -25.88
CA ILE A 294 -15.36 -0.26 -25.89
C ILE A 294 -14.99 0.08 -24.45
N VAL A 295 -13.68 0.21 -24.19
CA VAL A 295 -13.15 0.56 -22.88
C VAL A 295 -12.76 2.03 -22.85
N ASN A 296 -13.39 2.79 -21.97
CA ASN A 296 -13.06 4.19 -21.71
C ASN A 296 -12.42 4.29 -20.33
N GLY A 297 -11.16 4.71 -20.26
CA GLY A 297 -10.43 4.81 -19.00
C GLY A 297 -9.22 5.74 -19.12
N PRO A 298 -8.54 6.03 -18.00
CA PRO A 298 -7.34 6.86 -18.02
C PRO A 298 -6.23 6.24 -18.90
N ASN A 299 -5.31 7.08 -19.37
CA ASN A 299 -4.11 6.63 -20.09
C ASN A 299 -3.36 5.56 -19.27
N GLY A 300 -2.94 4.48 -19.94
CA GLY A 300 -2.33 3.31 -19.31
C GLY A 300 -3.32 2.19 -18.95
N THR A 301 -4.63 2.39 -19.16
CA THR A 301 -5.64 1.34 -18.98
C THR A 301 -5.31 0.13 -19.84
N THR A 302 -5.24 -1.03 -19.20
CA THR A 302 -4.94 -2.30 -19.88
C THR A 302 -6.15 -3.22 -19.80
N VAL A 303 -6.50 -3.83 -20.92
CA VAL A 303 -7.55 -4.85 -20.98
C VAL A 303 -6.90 -6.23 -21.00
N LEU A 304 -7.34 -7.10 -20.11
CA LEU A 304 -6.89 -8.47 -19.98
C LEU A 304 -8.00 -9.43 -20.41
N ALA A 305 -7.65 -10.42 -21.21
CA ALA A 305 -8.57 -11.42 -21.73
C ALA A 305 -8.05 -12.84 -21.44
N ARG A 306 -8.91 -13.71 -20.92
CA ARG A 306 -8.62 -15.13 -20.64
C ARG A 306 -9.68 -16.01 -21.28
N ALA A 307 -9.26 -17.14 -21.86
CA ALA A 307 -10.13 -18.15 -22.44
C ALA A 307 -11.21 -17.60 -23.39
N VAL A 308 -10.84 -16.61 -24.22
CA VAL A 308 -11.69 -16.01 -25.27
C VAL A 308 -10.88 -15.78 -26.53
N GLN A 309 -11.56 -15.65 -27.68
CA GLN A 309 -10.93 -15.22 -28.93
C GLN A 309 -11.18 -13.72 -29.12
N VAL A 310 -10.16 -12.98 -29.53
CA VAL A 310 -10.22 -11.54 -29.77
C VAL A 310 -9.70 -11.22 -31.17
N ASN A 311 -10.29 -10.23 -31.82
CA ASN A 311 -9.94 -9.83 -33.19
C ASN A 311 -8.75 -8.85 -33.29
N ILE A 312 -8.12 -8.51 -32.17
CA ILE A 312 -6.99 -7.57 -32.10
C ILE A 312 -5.70 -8.24 -31.63
N PRO A 313 -4.53 -7.67 -31.94
CA PRO A 313 -3.26 -8.12 -31.38
C PRO A 313 -3.27 -8.12 -29.85
N SER A 314 -2.63 -9.13 -29.28
CA SER A 314 -2.46 -9.26 -27.83
C SER A 314 -1.18 -10.01 -27.51
N SER A 315 -0.65 -9.79 -26.32
CA SER A 315 0.57 -10.44 -25.83
C SER A 315 0.23 -11.37 -24.65
N PRO A 316 0.94 -12.50 -24.48
CA PRO A 316 0.82 -13.31 -23.27
C PRO A 316 1.01 -12.45 -22.01
N TRP A 317 0.21 -12.76 -20.98
CA TRP A 317 0.27 -12.13 -19.67
C TRP A 317 0.15 -13.20 -18.58
N MET A 318 0.25 -12.80 -17.31
CA MET A 318 0.23 -13.73 -16.18
C MET A 318 -1.07 -14.53 -16.07
N ASN A 319 -1.01 -15.70 -15.44
CA ASN A 319 -2.18 -16.53 -15.06
C ASN A 319 -3.14 -16.85 -16.22
N GLY A 320 -2.59 -17.08 -17.43
CA GLY A 320 -3.38 -17.47 -18.61
C GLY A 320 -4.13 -16.33 -19.29
N TYR A 321 -3.94 -15.09 -18.84
CA TYR A 321 -4.47 -13.91 -19.53
C TYR A 321 -3.58 -13.51 -20.70
N ARG A 322 -4.15 -12.68 -21.57
CA ARG A 322 -3.46 -11.95 -22.63
C ARG A 322 -3.77 -10.47 -22.47
N ALA A 323 -2.76 -9.61 -22.60
CA ALA A 323 -2.92 -8.17 -22.60
C ALA A 323 -3.26 -7.69 -24.03
N LEU A 324 -4.42 -7.08 -24.19
CA LEU A 324 -4.89 -6.55 -25.46
C LEU A 324 -4.17 -5.24 -25.82
N LYS A 325 -3.94 -5.00 -27.12
CA LYS A 325 -3.23 -3.81 -27.61
C LYS A 325 -4.14 -2.63 -27.97
N ALA A 326 -5.45 -2.79 -27.84
CA ALA A 326 -6.43 -1.73 -28.05
C ALA A 326 -7.58 -1.84 -27.04
N THR A 327 -8.26 -0.72 -26.81
CA THR A 327 -9.44 -0.60 -25.95
C THR A 327 -10.76 -0.79 -26.70
N HIS A 328 -10.70 -0.93 -28.02
CA HIS A 328 -11.84 -1.19 -28.89
C HIS A 328 -11.63 -2.52 -29.61
N PHE A 329 -12.51 -3.49 -29.39
CA PHE A 329 -12.33 -4.85 -29.92
C PHE A 329 -13.65 -5.65 -29.96
N ASN A 330 -13.64 -6.73 -30.73
CA ASN A 330 -14.65 -7.78 -30.65
C ASN A 330 -14.06 -8.98 -29.91
N VAL A 331 -14.90 -9.63 -29.09
CA VAL A 331 -14.60 -10.89 -28.43
C VAL A 331 -15.61 -11.94 -28.88
N GLN A 332 -15.11 -13.13 -29.21
CA GLN A 332 -15.93 -14.32 -29.43
C GLN A 332 -15.85 -15.22 -28.19
N SER A 333 -17.00 -15.54 -27.61
CA SER A 333 -17.13 -16.50 -26.52
C SER A 333 -18.53 -17.12 -26.46
N PRO A 334 -18.68 -18.43 -26.24
CA PRO A 334 -20.00 -19.08 -26.13
C PRO A 334 -20.86 -18.55 -24.99
N MET A 335 -20.23 -18.10 -23.90
CA MET A 335 -20.88 -17.45 -22.77
C MET A 335 -20.36 -16.02 -22.64
N ARG A 336 -21.11 -15.16 -21.95
CA ARG A 336 -20.63 -13.81 -21.63
C ARG A 336 -19.32 -13.91 -20.83
N PRO A 337 -18.21 -13.34 -21.32
CA PRO A 337 -16.93 -13.40 -20.64
C PRO A 337 -16.82 -12.34 -19.53
N PHE A 338 -17.90 -12.15 -18.77
CA PHE A 338 -18.05 -11.16 -17.71
C PHE A 338 -18.54 -11.87 -16.44
N ILE A 339 -18.51 -11.19 -15.31
CA ILE A 339 -19.06 -11.73 -14.06
C ILE A 339 -20.54 -11.39 -13.99
N GLY A 340 -21.39 -12.41 -14.04
CA GLY A 340 -22.79 -12.29 -13.68
C GLY A 340 -22.95 -12.31 -12.17
N VAL A 341 -23.85 -11.49 -11.64
CA VAL A 341 -24.18 -11.47 -10.21
C VAL A 341 -25.69 -11.47 -10.00
N SER A 342 -26.15 -12.13 -8.94
CA SER A 342 -27.58 -12.16 -8.63
C SER A 342 -28.10 -10.77 -8.18
N PRO A 343 -29.38 -10.45 -8.38
CA PRO A 343 -29.97 -9.20 -7.88
C PRO A 343 -29.91 -9.06 -6.35
N SER A 344 -29.75 -10.16 -5.62
CA SER A 344 -29.58 -10.20 -4.17
C SER A 344 -28.13 -10.01 -3.71
N THR A 345 -27.18 -9.86 -4.64
CA THR A 345 -25.77 -9.64 -4.31
C THR A 345 -25.57 -8.28 -3.63
N SER A 346 -24.78 -8.24 -2.56
CA SER A 346 -24.56 -6.99 -1.82
C SER A 346 -23.85 -5.92 -2.66
N ILE A 347 -24.16 -4.65 -2.39
CA ILE A 347 -23.56 -3.50 -3.09
C ILE A 347 -22.04 -3.46 -2.82
N GLU A 348 -21.62 -3.84 -1.63
CA GLU A 348 -20.22 -3.91 -1.22
C GLU A 348 -19.43 -4.90 -2.10
N LEU A 349 -20.01 -6.06 -2.40
CA LEU A 349 -19.38 -7.04 -3.29
C LEU A 349 -19.32 -6.52 -4.73
N LEU A 350 -20.38 -5.87 -5.22
CA LEU A 350 -20.38 -5.23 -6.55
C LEU A 350 -19.25 -4.19 -6.67
N HIS A 351 -19.13 -3.32 -5.67
CA HIS A 351 -18.10 -2.29 -5.62
C HIS A 351 -16.71 -2.91 -5.55
N PHE A 352 -16.52 -3.95 -4.72
CA PHE A 352 -15.27 -4.68 -4.64
C PHE A 352 -14.87 -5.26 -6.01
N LEU A 353 -15.74 -6.04 -6.67
CA LEU A 353 -15.43 -6.67 -7.96
C LEU A 353 -15.08 -5.64 -9.05
N ARG A 354 -15.82 -4.54 -9.12
CA ARG A 354 -15.53 -3.43 -10.05
C ARG A 354 -14.20 -2.77 -9.74
N GLN A 355 -13.88 -2.53 -8.46
CA GLN A 355 -12.57 -2.02 -8.05
C GLN A 355 -11.44 -3.00 -8.39
N GLN A 356 -11.69 -4.30 -8.42
CA GLN A 356 -10.73 -5.28 -8.91
C GLN A 356 -10.57 -5.26 -10.44
N GLY A 357 -11.48 -4.62 -11.18
CA GLY A 357 -11.39 -4.44 -12.63
C GLY A 357 -12.28 -5.39 -13.41
N PHE A 358 -13.11 -6.18 -12.72
CA PHE A 358 -14.06 -7.04 -13.41
C PHE A 358 -15.23 -6.24 -13.98
N LEU A 359 -15.72 -6.71 -15.12
CA LEU A 359 -17.00 -6.29 -15.67
C LEU A 359 -18.06 -7.12 -14.95
N VAL A 360 -19.02 -6.43 -14.34
CA VAL A 360 -20.04 -7.04 -13.49
C VAL A 360 -21.42 -6.63 -13.99
N GLU A 361 -22.22 -7.62 -14.38
CA GLU A 361 -23.60 -7.46 -14.85
C GLU A 361 -24.58 -8.14 -13.88
N ILE A 362 -25.60 -7.41 -13.42
CA ILE A 362 -26.65 -7.97 -12.56
C ILE A 362 -27.64 -8.73 -13.45
N SER A 363 -27.86 -10.02 -13.17
CA SER A 363 -28.77 -10.87 -13.95
C SER A 363 -29.37 -12.01 -13.11
N GLN A 364 -30.56 -12.47 -13.49
CA GLN A 364 -31.15 -13.72 -12.98
C GLN A 364 -30.75 -14.95 -13.83
N GLU A 365 -30.19 -14.73 -15.01
CA GLU A 365 -29.87 -15.79 -15.98
C GLU A 365 -28.42 -16.25 -15.84
N SER A 366 -28.13 -17.05 -14.81
CA SER A 366 -26.76 -17.51 -14.50
C SER A 366 -26.09 -18.29 -15.64
N MET A 367 -26.89 -19.01 -16.44
CA MET A 367 -26.41 -19.84 -17.55
C MET A 367 -25.80 -19.04 -18.72
N LEU A 368 -26.01 -17.73 -18.79
CA LEU A 368 -25.44 -16.88 -19.82
C LEU A 368 -23.98 -16.49 -19.54
N TYR A 369 -23.50 -16.67 -18.31
CA TYR A 369 -22.21 -16.16 -17.85
C TYR A 369 -21.22 -17.29 -17.62
N SER A 370 -19.98 -17.07 -18.04
CA SER A 370 -18.88 -17.99 -17.76
C SER A 370 -18.52 -18.06 -16.27
N CYS A 371 -18.80 -16.98 -15.54
CA CYS A 371 -18.62 -16.85 -14.11
C CYS A 371 -19.85 -16.17 -13.51
N PHE A 372 -20.52 -16.84 -12.58
CA PHE A 372 -21.68 -16.30 -11.87
C PHE A 372 -21.46 -16.35 -10.36
N ILE A 373 -21.71 -15.24 -9.68
CA ILE A 373 -21.58 -15.12 -8.22
C ILE A 373 -22.94 -14.81 -7.63
N ASP A 374 -23.42 -15.70 -6.76
CA ASP A 374 -24.61 -15.48 -5.96
C ASP A 374 -24.21 -15.46 -4.48
N GLN A 375 -23.99 -14.27 -3.94
CA GLN A 375 -23.57 -14.08 -2.57
C GLN A 375 -24.29 -12.89 -1.95
N VAL A 376 -25.21 -13.18 -1.04
CA VAL A 376 -26.04 -12.18 -0.37
C VAL A 376 -25.26 -11.42 0.69
N ASN A 377 -24.44 -12.13 1.48
CA ASN A 377 -23.70 -11.55 2.59
C ASN A 377 -22.22 -11.38 2.22
N TYR A 378 -21.75 -10.14 2.20
CA TYR A 378 -20.35 -9.80 2.01
C TYR A 378 -19.99 -8.62 2.89
N ASP A 379 -19.06 -8.83 3.82
CA ASP A 379 -18.61 -7.86 4.81
C ASP A 379 -17.15 -7.39 4.59
N GLY A 380 -16.53 -7.83 3.48
CA GLY A 380 -15.13 -7.56 3.16
C GLY A 380 -14.12 -8.52 3.79
N SER A 381 -14.53 -9.44 4.67
CA SER A 381 -13.62 -10.46 5.22
C SER A 381 -13.27 -11.56 4.21
N GLN A 382 -14.02 -11.66 3.10
CA GLN A 382 -13.91 -12.74 2.11
C GLN A 382 -13.23 -12.30 0.80
N GLU A 383 -12.60 -11.11 0.77
CA GLU A 383 -11.98 -10.53 -0.44
C GLU A 383 -11.10 -11.55 -1.18
N ARG A 384 -10.20 -12.22 -0.43
CA ARG A 384 -9.30 -13.25 -0.96
C ARG A 384 -10.06 -14.43 -1.56
N ALA A 385 -10.98 -15.01 -0.79
CA ALA A 385 -11.73 -16.20 -1.18
C ALA A 385 -12.59 -15.95 -2.45
N VAL A 386 -13.19 -14.76 -2.57
CA VAL A 386 -13.94 -14.36 -3.77
C VAL A 386 -13.02 -14.31 -4.99
N LEU A 387 -11.85 -13.69 -4.88
CA LEU A 387 -10.89 -13.62 -5.99
C LEU A 387 -10.34 -14.98 -6.36
N ASP A 388 -9.96 -15.81 -5.39
CA ASP A 388 -9.43 -17.13 -5.64
C ASP A 388 -10.46 -18.03 -6.32
N LYS A 389 -11.76 -17.88 -6.00
CA LYS A 389 -12.85 -18.55 -6.71
C LYS A 389 -12.93 -18.12 -8.18
N ILE A 390 -12.83 -16.81 -8.48
CA ILE A 390 -12.90 -16.30 -9.86
C ILE A 390 -11.64 -16.71 -10.65
N GLU A 391 -10.47 -16.50 -10.07
CA GLU A 391 -9.19 -16.73 -10.75
C GLU A 391 -8.83 -18.21 -10.83
N GLY A 392 -9.32 -19.03 -9.89
CA GLY A 392 -9.22 -20.49 -9.93
C GLY A 392 -10.16 -21.15 -10.95
N THR A 393 -11.17 -20.42 -11.44
CA THR A 393 -12.00 -20.91 -12.54
C THR A 393 -11.31 -20.60 -13.87
N GLY A 394 -11.11 -21.62 -14.71
CA GLY A 394 -10.61 -21.45 -16.09
C GLY A 394 -11.62 -20.78 -17.04
N CYS A 395 -12.55 -20.00 -16.49
CA CYS A 395 -13.64 -19.38 -17.22
C CYS A 395 -13.13 -18.29 -18.18
N SER A 396 -13.91 -18.07 -19.24
CA SER A 396 -13.76 -16.94 -20.16
C SER A 396 -13.94 -15.64 -19.40
N LEU A 397 -12.97 -14.72 -19.46
CA LEU A 397 -13.05 -13.47 -18.72
C LEU A 397 -12.38 -12.32 -19.46
N ILE A 398 -13.05 -11.17 -19.49
CA ILE A 398 -12.47 -9.87 -19.78
C ILE A 398 -12.45 -9.08 -18.48
N ARG A 399 -11.35 -8.36 -18.23
CA ARG A 399 -11.22 -7.43 -17.10
C ARG A 399 -10.23 -6.32 -17.41
N LEU A 400 -10.26 -5.27 -16.61
CA LEU A 400 -9.20 -4.30 -16.52
C LEU A 400 -8.04 -4.83 -15.69
N GLY A 401 -6.82 -4.55 -16.12
CA GLY A 401 -5.62 -4.67 -15.30
C GLY A 401 -5.71 -3.71 -14.10
N ARG A 402 -5.17 -4.13 -12.95
CA ARG A 402 -5.20 -3.30 -11.73
C ARG A 402 -4.26 -2.10 -11.82
N TRP A 403 -3.11 -2.30 -12.49
CA TRP A 403 -1.99 -1.37 -12.55
C TRP A 403 -1.82 -0.81 -13.97
N PRO A 404 -1.22 0.38 -14.14
CA PRO A 404 -1.09 1.01 -15.45
C PRO A 404 -0.12 0.23 -16.35
N ASP A 405 -0.29 0.42 -17.66
CA ASP A 405 0.59 -0.04 -18.72
C ASP A 405 0.94 -1.55 -18.66
N GLY A 406 -0.04 -2.36 -18.25
CA GLY A 406 0.08 -3.81 -18.18
C GLY A 406 1.01 -4.32 -17.08
N ALA A 407 1.33 -3.50 -16.08
CA ALA A 407 2.08 -3.93 -14.91
C ALA A 407 1.34 -5.06 -14.16
N GLN A 408 2.10 -6.06 -13.71
CA GLN A 408 1.58 -7.21 -12.98
C GLN A 408 1.25 -6.83 -11.54
N SER A 409 2.14 -6.09 -10.90
CA SER A 409 2.05 -5.69 -9.49
C SER A 409 2.58 -4.27 -9.31
N ALA A 410 2.51 -3.74 -8.10
CA ALA A 410 3.07 -2.44 -7.77
C ALA A 410 4.00 -2.50 -6.55
N LEU A 411 4.94 -1.57 -6.47
CA LEU A 411 5.87 -1.37 -5.36
C LEU A 411 5.86 0.10 -4.97
N ALA A 412 5.59 0.38 -3.70
CA ALA A 412 5.73 1.71 -3.12
C ALA A 412 6.81 1.68 -2.04
N VAL A 413 7.86 2.49 -2.19
CA VAL A 413 8.85 2.69 -1.14
C VAL A 413 8.39 3.83 -0.25
N THR A 414 8.28 3.57 1.04
CA THR A 414 7.81 4.53 2.04
C THR A 414 8.69 4.53 3.27
N GLY A 415 8.64 5.60 4.07
CA GLY A 415 9.43 5.67 5.30
C GLY A 415 9.01 6.84 6.18
N ASP A 416 8.57 6.54 7.40
CA ASP A 416 8.05 7.57 8.30
C ASP A 416 9.21 8.37 8.91
N ILE A 417 9.06 9.69 8.90
CA ILE A 417 10.00 10.64 9.50
C ILE A 417 9.39 11.16 10.81
N ASP A 418 9.69 10.45 11.87
CA ASP A 418 9.23 10.79 13.21
C ASP A 418 10.02 11.94 13.84
N ALA A 419 11.32 11.99 13.55
CA ALA A 419 12.29 12.87 14.17
C ALA A 419 13.44 13.14 13.20
N LEU A 420 14.09 14.30 13.29
CA LEU A 420 15.35 14.59 12.60
C LEU A 420 16.54 14.59 13.56
N THR A 421 16.26 14.84 14.84
CA THR A 421 17.25 14.96 15.90
C THR A 421 16.89 14.14 17.14
N LEU A 422 17.85 13.95 18.04
CA LEU A 422 17.61 13.38 19.38
C LEU A 422 16.60 14.21 20.18
N TRP A 423 16.57 15.53 19.97
CA TRP A 423 15.62 16.41 20.64
C TRP A 423 14.19 16.16 20.17
N ASP A 424 13.98 16.01 18.86
CA ASP A 424 12.66 15.67 18.32
C ASP A 424 12.19 14.31 18.82
N TYR A 425 13.10 13.33 18.89
CA TYR A 425 12.78 12.01 19.44
C TYR A 425 12.33 12.11 20.91
N GLY A 426 12.97 12.97 21.70
CA GLY A 426 12.56 13.25 23.08
C GLY A 426 11.19 13.94 23.17
N LEU A 427 10.94 14.96 22.35
CA LEU A 427 9.66 15.68 22.32
C LEU A 427 8.50 14.79 21.87
N ARG A 428 8.74 13.86 20.95
CA ARG A 428 7.77 12.83 20.55
C ARG A 428 7.25 12.02 21.74
N LEU A 429 8.10 11.67 22.71
CA LEU A 429 7.69 10.87 23.88
C LEU A 429 6.69 11.59 24.79
N ILE A 430 6.58 12.92 24.66
CA ILE A 430 5.62 13.75 25.39
C ILE A 430 4.57 14.39 24.47
N GLY A 431 4.47 13.92 23.21
CA GLY A 431 3.48 14.37 22.23
C GLY A 431 3.69 15.79 21.70
N LYS A 432 4.92 16.31 21.68
CA LYS A 432 5.25 17.69 21.30
C LYS A 432 6.04 17.83 20.00
#